data_AF-A0A0L8VES1-F1
#
_entry.id   AF-A0A0L8VES1-F1
#
_cell.length_a   1.000
_cell.length_b   1.000
_cell.length_c   1.000
_cell.angle_alpha   90.00
_cell.angle_beta   90.00
_cell.angle_gamma   90.00
#
_symmetry.space_group_name_H-M   'P 1'
#
loop_
_entity.id
_entity.type
_entity.pdbx_description
1 polymer ?
#
loop_
_entity_poly.entity_id
_entity_poly.type
_entity_poly.pdbx_seq_one_letter_code
_entity_poly.pdbx_strand_id
1 'polypeptide(L)' 'MKLPVFQVDAFAEELFQGNPAAVVPLTEWLSDETMQAISLENNLSETAFFCAYPSRL' A
#
# COMPACT_ATOMS: atom_id res chain seq x y z
N MET A 1 -9.63 12.24 -4.07
CA MET A 1 -9.71 11.26 -2.97
C MET A 1 -8.49 11.46 -2.06
N LYS A 2 -8.59 11.22 -0.75
CA LYS A 2 -7.44 11.26 0.16
C LYS A 2 -7.33 9.90 0.86
N LEU A 3 -6.22 9.20 0.62
CA LEU A 3 -5.94 7.90 1.21
C LEU A 3 -4.78 8.01 2.21
N PRO A 4 -4.81 7.27 3.33
CA PRO A 4 -3.61 7.08 4.14
C PRO A 4 -2.59 6.25 3.36
N VAL A 5 -1.34 6.69 3.36
CA VAL A 5 -0.21 5.96 2.78
C VAL A 5 0.86 5.86 3.86
N PHE A 6 1.34 4.65 4.09
CA PHE A 6 2.48 4.38 4.96
C PHE A 6 3.62 3.87 4.10
N GLN A 7 4.81 4.46 4.26
CA GLN A 7 6.02 3.90 3.68
C GLN A 7 6.72 3.05 4.74
N VAL A 8 7.10 1.83 4.38
CA VAL A 8 7.80 0.89 5.23
C VAL A 8 9.03 0.36 4.51
N ASP A 9 10.10 0.14 5.27
CA ASP A 9 11.30 -0.54 4.80
C ASP A 9 11.20 -2.02 5.21
N ALA A 10 10.80 -2.88 4.27
CA ALA A 10 10.61 -4.31 4.53
C ALA A 10 11.97 -5.01 4.69
N PHE A 11 12.02 -6.01 5.57
CA PHE A 11 13.25 -6.76 5.88
C PHE A 11 14.38 -5.88 6.45
N ALA A 12 14.02 -4.81 7.18
CA ALA A 12 14.95 -3.88 7.79
C ALA A 12 14.69 -3.74 9.30
N GLU A 13 15.76 -3.50 10.06
CA GLU A 13 15.71 -3.14 11.49
C GLU A 13 15.80 -1.63 11.71
N GLU A 14 16.26 -0.88 10.70
CA GLU A 14 16.45 0.58 10.72
C GLU A 14 15.97 1.20 9.40
N LEU A 15 15.73 2.51 9.39
CA LEU A 15 15.34 3.26 8.19
C LEU A 15 16.47 3.24 7.13
N PHE A 16 16.08 3.34 5.87
CA PHE A 16 16.96 3.37 4.69
C PHE A 16 17.72 2.06 4.44
N GLN A 17 17.20 0.95 4.96
CA GLN A 17 17.69 -0.40 4.68
C GLN A 17 16.56 -1.26 4.09
N GLY A 18 16.87 -2.47 3.63
CA GLY A 18 15.84 -3.38 3.11
C GLY A 18 15.17 -2.88 1.82
N ASN A 19 13.89 -3.21 1.66
CA ASN A 19 13.09 -2.85 0.47
C ASN A 19 12.00 -1.83 0.82
N PRO A 20 12.05 -0.59 0.30
CA PRO A 20 11.02 0.40 0.54
C PRO A 20 9.72 0.03 -0.21
N ALA A 21 8.60 0.02 0.51
CA ALA A 21 7.28 -0.28 -0.02
C ALA A 21 6.22 0.69 0.54
N ALA A 22 5.20 0.96 -0.26
CA ALA A 22 4.01 1.67 0.21
C ALA A 22 2.94 0.68 0.67
N VAL A 23 2.23 1.00 1.75
CA VAL A 23 1.07 0.27 2.25
C VAL A 23 -0.12 1.22 2.31
N VAL A 24 -1.20 0.86 1.63
CA VAL A 24 -2.40 1.70 1.46
C VAL A 24 -3.63 0.95 1.99
N PRO A 25 -4.04 1.20 3.24
CA PRO A 25 -5.28 0.68 3.78
C PRO A 25 -6.50 1.25 3.04
N LEU A 26 -7.41 0.38 2.64
CA LEU A 26 -8.64 0.72 1.93
C LEU A 26 -9.87 0.32 2.75
N THR A 27 -10.95 1.10 2.64
CA THR A 27 -12.27 0.73 3.17
C THR A 27 -13.00 -0.24 2.24
N GLU A 28 -12.73 -0.15 0.94
CA GLU A 28 -13.25 -0.99 -0.13
C GLU A 28 -12.22 -1.09 -1.25
N TRP A 29 -12.27 -2.16 -2.05
CA TRP A 29 -11.34 -2.31 -3.17
C TRP A 29 -11.57 -1.23 -4.23
N LEU A 30 -10.47 -0.64 -4.69
CA LEU A 30 -10.46 0.24 -5.85
C LEU A 30 -10.33 -0.60 -7.13
N SER A 31 -10.55 0.02 -8.29
CA SER A 31 -10.26 -0.66 -9.55
C SER A 31 -8.76 -0.93 -9.71
N ASP A 32 -8.41 -1.98 -10.46
CA ASP A 32 -7.02 -2.34 -10.72
C ASP A 32 -6.25 -1.18 -11.38
N GLU A 33 -6.88 -0.45 -12.30
CA GLU A 33 -6.26 0.70 -12.98
C GLU A 33 -5.95 1.83 -11.97
N THR A 34 -6.84 2.03 -11.00
CA THR A 34 -6.64 3.03 -9.95
C THR A 34 -5.51 2.61 -9.01
N MET A 35 -5.47 1.34 -8.59
CA MET A 35 -4.38 0.81 -7.76
C MET A 35 -3.04 0.85 -8.48
N GLN A 36 -3.02 0.57 -9.79
CA GLN A 36 -1.83 0.67 -10.62
C GLN A 36 -1.34 2.12 -10.75
N ALA A 37 -2.25 3.07 -10.98
CA ALA A 37 -1.91 4.49 -11.04
C ALA A 37 -1.32 5.00 -9.71
N ILE A 38 -1.90 4.62 -8.58
CA ILE A 38 -1.37 4.96 -7.24
C ILE A 38 0.03 4.36 -7.05
N SER A 39 0.23 3.10 -7.46
CA SER A 39 1.53 2.43 -7.34
C SER A 39 2.61 3.15 -8.14
N LEU A 40 2.28 3.61 -9.35
CA LEU A 40 3.18 4.40 -10.20
C LEU A 40 3.50 5.76 -9.59
N GLU A 41 2.52 6.44 -8.98
CA GLU A 41 2.73 7.74 -8.35
C GLU A 41 3.62 7.67 -7.10
N ASN A 42 3.52 6.58 -6.32
CA ASN A 42 4.41 6.34 -5.18
C ASN A 42 5.87 6.09 -5.60
N ASN A 43 6.10 5.55 -6.80
CA ASN A 43 7.42 5.29 -7.37
C ASN A 43 8.37 4.49 -6.44
N LEU A 44 7.82 3.48 -5.76
CA LEU A 44 8.55 2.51 -4.95
C LEU A 44 8.55 1.14 -5.66
N SER A 45 9.36 0.21 -5.18
CA SER A 45 9.43 -1.17 -5.73
C SER A 45 8.05 -1.82 -5.76
N GLU A 46 7.28 -1.69 -4.67
CA GLU A 46 5.94 -2.24 -4.55
C GLU A 46 4.99 -1.31 -3.76
N THR A 47 3.69 -1.45 -4.03
CA THR A 47 2.60 -0.90 -3.22
C THR A 47 1.63 -2.02 -2.85
N ALA A 48 1.40 -2.22 -1.56
CA ALA A 48 0.45 -3.19 -1.04
C ALA A 48 -0.88 -2.52 -0.67
N PHE A 49 -1.98 -3.09 -1.14
CA PHE A 49 -3.34 -2.67 -0.81
C PHE A 49 -4.02 -3.75 0.02
N PHE A 50 -4.81 -3.34 1.01
CA PHE A 50 -5.67 -4.26 1.75
C PHE A 50 -6.97 -3.59 2.16
N CYS A 51 -8.05 -4.35 2.24
CA CYS A 51 -9.29 -3.93 2.88
C CYS A 51 -9.72 -4.98 3.92
N ALA A 52 -10.51 -4.55 4.91
CA ALA A 52 -11.11 -5.51 5.81
C ALA A 52 -12.06 -6.43 5.03
N TYR A 53 -11.97 -7.74 5.26
CA TYR A 53 -13.03 -8.63 4.82
C TYR A 53 -14.30 -8.31 5.62
N PRO A 54 -15.49 -8.31 4.98
CA PRO A 54 -16.74 -8.23 5.71
C PRO A 54 -16.77 -9.34 6.76
N SER A 55 -17.13 -8.99 8.00
CA SER A 55 -17.31 -9.97 9.07
C SER A 55 -18.28 -11.05 8.60
N ARG A 56 -17.80 -12.30 8.49
CA ARG A 56 -18.67 -13.46 8.26
C ARG A 56 -19.44 -13.72 9.55
N LEU A 57 -20.64 -13.15 9.65
CA LEU A 57 -21.69 -13.62 10.54
C LEU A 57 -22.59 -14.59 9.77
#